data_AF-A0A7J6RPE6-F1
#
_entry.id   AF-A0A7J6RPE6-F1
#
_cell.length_a   1.000
_cell.length_b   1.000
_cell.length_c   1.000
_cell.angle_alpha   90.00
_cell.angle_beta   90.00
_cell.angle_gamma   90.00
#
_symmetry.space_group_name_H-M   'P 1'
#
loop_
_entity.id
_entity.type
_entity.pdbx_description
1 polymer ?
#
loop_
_entity_poly.entity_id
_entity_poly.type
_entity_poly.pdbx_seq_one_letter_code
_entity_poly.pdbx_strand_id
1 'polypeptide(L)'
;LEARSRVGGVWSTGYVGQGAQSPSWFYEFSEFPVGDRYPLFMKKEDLCSYIDDYVSHFKLGSHIRCNVLVKDLENLDGKAWRVTTEDGHQRVFDKVVICTGLFRKKHIPDFSGMDRTKVEVLHSSDCSDRSAFTGKDVVFVGYGKSTLDLMNELKDEVKSSTGFEAAMEILPSECKEKLICDKGEGPWLYRHIVHPDFMHLAFVGWASTNISISSLARRPLERQDLCNCIG
;
A
#
# COMPACT_ATOMS: atom_id res chain seq x y z
N LEU A 1 13.01 -11.12 -16.27
CA LEU A 1 13.31 -9.76 -16.77
C LEU A 1 12.67 -8.78 -15.78
N GLU A 2 13.39 -7.76 -15.35
CA GLU A 2 12.93 -6.75 -14.38
C GLU A 2 13.09 -5.38 -15.03
N ALA A 3 12.01 -4.57 -15.00
CA ALA A 3 12.00 -3.26 -15.63
C ALA A 3 12.84 -2.24 -14.84
N ARG A 4 12.93 -2.40 -13.52
CA ARG A 4 13.71 -1.54 -12.63
C ARG A 4 15.19 -1.88 -12.65
N SER A 5 15.99 -1.01 -12.05
CA SER A 5 17.44 -1.21 -11.90
C SER A 5 17.82 -2.30 -10.90
N ARG A 6 16.87 -2.78 -10.08
CA ARG A 6 17.10 -3.82 -9.08
C ARG A 6 15.88 -4.69 -8.83
N VAL A 7 16.13 -5.83 -8.22
CA VAL A 7 15.10 -6.72 -7.66
C VAL A 7 14.43 -6.09 -6.43
N GLY A 8 13.26 -6.62 -6.05
CA GLY A 8 12.52 -6.17 -4.86
C GLY A 8 11.08 -5.75 -5.15
N GLY A 9 10.71 -5.58 -6.41
CA GLY A 9 9.32 -5.29 -6.81
C GLY A 9 8.78 -4.05 -6.11
N VAL A 10 7.63 -4.18 -5.44
CA VAL A 10 6.97 -3.07 -4.72
C VAL A 10 7.86 -2.41 -3.66
N TRP A 11 8.75 -3.18 -3.03
CA TRP A 11 9.66 -2.68 -1.98
C TRP A 11 10.75 -1.77 -2.54
N SER A 12 11.18 -2.02 -3.77
CA SER A 12 12.24 -1.24 -4.43
C SER A 12 11.82 0.16 -4.86
N THR A 13 10.51 0.40 -5.00
CA THR A 13 9.93 1.70 -5.38
C THR A 13 8.89 2.16 -4.37
N GLY A 14 9.08 1.76 -3.12
CA GLY A 14 8.15 2.04 -2.04
C GLY A 14 8.17 3.50 -1.59
N TYR A 15 7.05 3.95 -1.04
CA TYR A 15 6.92 5.28 -0.46
C TYR A 15 7.70 5.41 0.86
N VAL A 16 7.85 6.63 1.39
CA VAL A 16 8.58 6.88 2.63
C VAL A 16 7.84 6.24 3.82
N GLY A 17 8.57 5.56 4.69
CA GLY A 17 7.98 4.86 5.85
C GLY A 17 7.25 3.55 5.51
N GLN A 18 7.27 3.09 4.26
CA GLN A 18 6.65 1.81 3.90
C GLN A 18 7.31 0.63 4.63
N GLY A 19 6.49 -0.25 5.19
CA GLY A 19 6.93 -1.49 5.82
C GLY A 19 5.86 -2.57 5.81
N ALA A 20 6.28 -3.81 6.06
CA ALA A 20 5.39 -4.95 6.21
C ALA A 20 4.46 -4.77 7.43
N GLN A 21 3.22 -5.23 7.30
CA GLN A 21 2.24 -5.27 8.40
C GLN A 21 2.33 -6.55 9.22
N SER A 22 2.96 -7.56 8.64
CA SER A 22 3.09 -8.87 9.22
C SER A 22 4.47 -9.02 9.85
N PRO A 23 4.58 -9.79 10.94
CA PRO A 23 5.86 -10.22 11.47
C PRO A 23 6.75 -10.81 10.38
N SER A 24 8.06 -10.68 10.54
CA SER A 24 9.06 -11.07 9.56
C SER A 24 9.00 -12.56 9.20
N TRP A 25 8.74 -13.43 10.17
CA TRP A 25 8.53 -14.86 9.96
C TRP A 25 7.27 -15.23 9.17
N PHE A 26 6.32 -14.29 9.01
CA PHE A 26 5.18 -14.43 8.10
C PHE A 26 5.46 -13.84 6.71
N TYR A 27 6.59 -13.14 6.55
CA TYR A 27 6.95 -12.39 5.35
C TYR A 27 8.30 -12.87 4.76
N GLU A 28 8.67 -14.12 5.02
CA GLU A 28 9.89 -14.78 4.54
C GLU A 28 9.58 -15.85 3.49
N PHE A 29 10.59 -16.20 2.69
CA PHE A 29 10.59 -17.43 1.91
C PHE A 29 10.83 -18.63 2.82
N SER A 30 10.00 -19.66 2.71
CA SER A 30 10.04 -20.84 3.60
C SER A 30 11.38 -21.59 3.61
N GLU A 31 12.13 -21.52 2.50
CA GLU A 31 13.46 -22.13 2.36
C GLU A 31 14.61 -21.19 2.78
N PHE A 32 14.30 -19.95 3.12
CA PHE A 32 15.27 -18.94 3.51
C PHE A 32 14.73 -18.05 4.65
N PRO A 33 14.62 -18.59 5.87
CA PRO A 33 14.07 -17.85 6.99
C PRO A 33 14.86 -16.56 7.29
N VAL A 34 14.18 -15.51 7.75
CA VAL A 34 14.76 -14.20 8.05
C VAL A 34 15.79 -14.29 9.19
N GLY A 35 15.54 -15.15 10.18
CA GLY A 35 16.35 -15.28 11.39
C GLY A 35 16.43 -14.00 12.23
N ASP A 36 17.49 -13.87 13.02
CA ASP A 36 17.67 -12.73 13.93
C ASP A 36 18.27 -11.48 13.26
N ARG A 37 18.56 -11.55 11.95
CA ARG A 37 19.22 -10.46 11.20
C ARG A 37 18.29 -9.28 10.95
N TYR A 38 16.99 -9.52 10.83
CA TYR A 38 16.01 -8.51 10.48
C TYR A 38 15.03 -8.26 11.63
N PRO A 39 14.50 -7.03 11.75
CA PRO A 39 13.54 -6.71 12.80
C PRO A 39 12.23 -7.49 12.62
N LEU A 40 11.46 -7.59 13.71
CA LEU A 40 10.14 -8.22 13.73
C LEU A 40 9.20 -7.65 12.65
N PHE A 41 9.21 -6.33 12.44
CA PHE A 41 8.46 -5.69 11.37
C PHE A 41 9.44 -5.00 10.43
N MET A 42 9.68 -5.64 9.29
CA MET A 42 10.64 -5.18 8.29
C MET A 42 10.12 -3.96 7.54
N LYS A 43 10.95 -2.91 7.47
CA LYS A 43 10.73 -1.77 6.58
C LYS A 43 11.10 -2.15 5.14
N LYS A 44 10.79 -1.28 4.18
CA LYS A 44 11.11 -1.53 2.76
C LYS A 44 12.61 -1.79 2.55
N GLU A 45 13.49 -1.11 3.27
CA GLU A 45 14.95 -1.27 3.16
C GLU A 45 15.40 -2.66 3.65
N ASP A 46 14.80 -3.14 4.75
CA ASP A 46 15.04 -4.47 5.30
C ASP A 46 14.62 -5.54 4.29
N LEU A 47 13.41 -5.41 3.72
CA LEU A 47 12.89 -6.34 2.71
C LEU A 47 13.71 -6.33 1.43
N CYS A 48 14.14 -5.15 1.00
CA CYS A 48 15.05 -5.01 -0.14
C CYS A 48 16.36 -5.75 0.10
N SER A 49 16.93 -5.62 1.31
CA SER A 49 18.17 -6.30 1.68
C SER A 49 17.96 -7.81 1.80
N TYR A 50 16.84 -8.25 2.36
CA TYR A 50 16.49 -9.67 2.49
C TYR A 50 16.33 -10.34 1.12
N ILE A 51 15.73 -9.64 0.15
CA ILE A 51 15.62 -10.13 -1.23
C ILE A 51 17.00 -10.17 -1.90
N ASP A 52 17.86 -9.18 -1.67
CA ASP A 52 19.23 -9.19 -2.21
C ASP A 52 20.05 -10.35 -1.62
N ASP A 53 19.91 -10.62 -0.32
CA ASP A 53 20.50 -11.79 0.35
C ASP A 53 19.99 -13.11 -0.25
N TYR A 54 18.69 -13.24 -0.49
CA TYR A 54 18.10 -14.44 -1.12
C TYR A 54 18.68 -14.66 -2.52
N VAL A 55 18.74 -13.61 -3.35
CA VAL A 55 19.32 -13.66 -4.70
C VAL A 55 20.79 -14.07 -4.66
N SER A 56 21.54 -13.57 -3.68
CA SER A 56 22.94 -13.92 -3.47
C SER A 56 23.11 -15.38 -3.02
N HIS A 57 22.34 -15.81 -2.01
CA HIS A 57 22.38 -17.16 -1.43
C HIS A 57 22.14 -18.24 -2.49
N PHE A 58 21.10 -18.07 -3.30
CA PHE A 58 20.73 -19.01 -4.37
C PHE A 58 21.41 -18.70 -5.72
N LYS A 59 22.34 -17.73 -5.76
CA LYS A 59 23.11 -17.34 -6.96
C LYS A 59 22.23 -17.01 -8.18
N LEU A 60 21.08 -16.37 -7.94
CA LEU A 60 20.09 -16.07 -8.97
C LEU A 60 20.46 -14.86 -9.84
N GLY A 61 21.46 -14.07 -9.43
CA GLY A 61 21.82 -12.80 -10.08
C GLY A 61 22.09 -12.92 -11.59
N SER A 62 22.75 -14.00 -12.03
CA SER A 62 23.04 -14.23 -13.46
C SER A 62 21.79 -14.53 -14.32
N HIS A 63 20.70 -14.95 -13.68
CA HIS A 63 19.43 -15.27 -14.34
C HIS A 63 18.48 -14.07 -14.39
N ILE A 64 18.79 -13.00 -13.65
CA ILE A 64 17.97 -11.79 -13.56
C ILE A 64 18.61 -10.68 -14.41
N ARG A 65 17.79 -10.03 -15.22
CA ARG A 65 18.21 -8.88 -16.03
C ARG A 65 17.33 -7.69 -15.68
N CYS A 66 17.93 -6.73 -15.00
CA CYS A 66 17.35 -5.45 -14.63
C CYS A 66 17.39 -4.46 -15.81
N ASN A 67 16.64 -3.37 -15.71
CA ASN A 67 16.47 -2.35 -16.76
C ASN A 67 15.95 -2.92 -18.08
N VAL A 68 15.11 -3.95 -18.02
CA VAL A 68 14.49 -4.58 -19.18
C VAL A 68 12.97 -4.58 -19.03
N LEU A 69 12.32 -3.59 -19.65
CA LEU A 69 10.87 -3.52 -19.70
C LEU A 69 10.33 -4.39 -20.85
N VAL A 70 9.52 -5.39 -20.53
CA VAL A 70 8.74 -6.16 -21.51
C VAL A 70 7.51 -5.36 -21.90
N LYS A 71 7.28 -5.20 -23.21
CA LYS A 71 6.12 -4.48 -23.78
C LYS A 71 5.07 -5.42 -24.34
N ASP A 72 5.49 -6.56 -24.89
CA ASP A 72 4.59 -7.46 -25.59
C ASP A 72 5.00 -8.93 -25.43
N LEU A 73 3.99 -9.79 -25.44
CA LEU A 73 4.09 -11.25 -25.37
C LEU A 73 3.19 -11.85 -26.44
N GLU A 74 3.80 -12.52 -27.42
CA GLU A 74 3.08 -13.16 -28.52
C GLU A 74 3.25 -14.68 -28.44
N ASN A 75 2.12 -15.40 -28.48
CA ASN A 75 2.12 -16.85 -28.50
C ASN A 75 2.41 -17.36 -29.92
N LEU A 76 3.45 -18.18 -30.06
CA LEU A 76 3.84 -18.80 -31.32
C LEU A 76 3.31 -20.24 -31.37
N ASP A 77 2.10 -20.39 -31.88
CA ASP A 77 1.44 -21.68 -32.16
C ASP A 77 1.34 -22.63 -30.94
N GLY A 78 1.22 -22.08 -29.73
CA GLY A 78 1.13 -22.81 -28.47
C GLY A 78 2.42 -23.48 -28.01
N LYS A 79 3.50 -23.38 -28.78
CA LYS A 79 4.78 -24.07 -28.52
C LYS A 79 5.82 -23.17 -27.87
N ALA A 80 5.79 -21.89 -28.21
CA ALA A 80 6.74 -20.90 -27.71
C ALA A 80 6.09 -19.52 -27.56
N TRP A 81 6.84 -18.58 -27.02
CA TRP A 81 6.46 -17.20 -26.79
C TRP A 81 7.55 -16.27 -27.31
N ARG A 82 7.17 -15.29 -28.13
CA ARG A 82 8.02 -14.15 -28.46
C ARG A 82 7.82 -13.07 -27.41
N VAL A 83 8.91 -12.65 -26.80
CA VAL A 83 8.95 -11.57 -25.81
C VAL A 83 9.61 -10.37 -26.48
N THR A 84 8.89 -9.24 -26.52
CA THR A 84 9.41 -7.98 -27.06
C THR A 84 9.67 -6.99 -25.93
N THR A 85 10.86 -6.42 -25.89
CA THR A 85 11.28 -5.41 -24.91
C THR A 85 11.12 -3.99 -25.45
N GLU A 86 11.14 -2.99 -24.57
CA GLU A 86 10.93 -1.57 -24.92
C GLU A 86 11.94 -1.03 -25.95
N ASP A 87 13.17 -1.53 -25.91
CA ASP A 87 14.22 -1.22 -26.89
C ASP A 87 14.02 -1.92 -28.26
N GLY A 88 12.93 -2.66 -28.43
CA GLY A 88 12.59 -3.38 -29.66
C GLY A 88 13.29 -4.74 -29.80
N HIS A 89 14.12 -5.17 -28.84
CA HIS A 89 14.70 -6.51 -28.90
C HIS A 89 13.63 -7.59 -28.72
N GLN A 90 13.78 -8.68 -29.49
CA GLN A 90 12.89 -9.82 -29.44
C GLN A 90 13.65 -11.09 -29.09
N ARG A 91 13.07 -11.92 -28.23
CA ARG A 91 13.60 -13.22 -27.84
C ARG A 91 12.48 -14.24 -27.74
N VAL A 92 12.77 -15.49 -28.11
CA VAL A 92 11.81 -16.60 -28.06
C VAL A 92 12.10 -17.48 -26.85
N PHE A 93 11.05 -17.87 -26.14
CA PHE A 93 11.10 -18.75 -24.96
C PHE A 93 10.02 -19.83 -25.04
N ASP A 94 10.30 -21.03 -24.54
CA ASP A 94 9.32 -22.13 -24.55
C ASP A 94 8.13 -21.86 -23.60
N LYS A 95 8.40 -21.14 -22.50
CA LYS A 95 7.43 -20.81 -21.44
C LYS A 95 7.66 -19.40 -20.92
N VAL A 96 6.58 -18.78 -20.45
CA VAL A 96 6.60 -17.47 -19.78
C VAL A 96 5.80 -17.56 -18.48
N VAL A 97 6.37 -17.04 -17.41
CA VAL A 97 5.69 -16.87 -16.11
C VAL A 97 5.53 -15.38 -15.85
N ILE A 98 4.29 -14.93 -15.61
CA ILE A 98 3.97 -13.52 -15.43
C ILE A 98 3.94 -13.19 -13.93
N CYS A 99 4.91 -12.39 -13.49
CA CYS A 99 5.08 -11.97 -12.09
C CYS A 99 5.08 -10.44 -11.96
N THR A 100 4.16 -9.75 -12.65
CA THR A 100 4.17 -8.27 -12.77
C THR A 100 3.55 -7.52 -11.58
N GLY A 101 2.95 -8.24 -10.62
CA GLY A 101 2.29 -7.67 -9.45
C GLY A 101 0.97 -6.97 -9.76
N LEU A 102 0.23 -6.62 -8.69
CA LEU A 102 -1.10 -6.01 -8.77
C LEU A 102 -1.07 -4.47 -8.64
N PHE A 103 -0.06 -3.92 -7.98
CA PHE A 103 -0.03 -2.50 -7.57
C PHE A 103 0.78 -1.59 -8.51
N ARG A 104 0.60 -1.74 -9.83
CA ARG A 104 1.38 -0.97 -10.82
C ARG A 104 0.68 0.30 -11.32
N LYS A 105 -0.64 0.24 -11.51
CA LYS A 105 -1.40 1.36 -12.09
C LYS A 105 -1.87 2.29 -10.96
N LYS A 106 -1.42 3.53 -11.01
CA LYS A 106 -1.86 4.59 -10.09
C LYS A 106 -3.33 4.91 -10.36
N HIS A 107 -4.07 5.19 -9.30
CA HIS A 107 -5.42 5.73 -9.40
C HIS A 107 -5.45 7.07 -8.70
N ILE A 108 -5.49 8.14 -9.48
CA ILE A 108 -5.71 9.51 -8.98
C ILE A 108 -7.16 9.84 -9.37
N PRO A 109 -8.09 9.98 -8.41
CA PRO A 109 -9.46 10.34 -8.73
C PRO A 109 -9.53 11.76 -9.28
N ASP A 110 -10.41 11.98 -10.25
CA ASP A 110 -10.75 13.31 -10.73
C ASP A 110 -11.78 13.94 -9.79
N PHE A 111 -11.59 15.20 -9.42
CA PHE A 111 -12.55 15.94 -8.59
C PHE A 111 -12.64 17.39 -9.05
N SER A 112 -13.85 17.94 -8.91
CA SER A 112 -14.15 19.30 -9.39
C SER A 112 -13.23 20.34 -8.75
N GLY A 113 -12.57 21.14 -9.57
CA GLY A 113 -11.67 22.22 -9.13
C GLY A 113 -10.21 21.82 -8.93
N MET A 114 -9.80 20.59 -9.28
CA MET A 114 -8.38 20.18 -9.24
C MET A 114 -7.49 21.08 -10.10
N ASP A 115 -8.01 21.56 -11.24
CA ASP A 115 -7.40 22.53 -12.17
C ASP A 115 -7.33 23.97 -11.63
N ARG A 116 -8.16 24.31 -10.64
CA ARG A 116 -8.27 25.67 -10.07
C ARG A 116 -7.26 25.93 -8.95
N THR A 117 -6.54 24.90 -8.54
CA THR A 117 -5.64 24.97 -7.38
C THR A 117 -4.17 25.00 -7.80
N LYS A 118 -3.37 25.84 -7.14
CA LYS A 118 -1.90 25.77 -7.20
C LYS A 118 -1.35 24.65 -6.30
N VAL A 119 -2.09 23.55 -6.18
CA VAL A 119 -1.78 22.45 -5.26
C VAL A 119 -1.13 21.32 -6.04
N GLU A 120 0.00 20.84 -5.55
CA GLU A 120 0.68 19.68 -6.09
C GLU A 120 -0.07 18.41 -5.66
N VAL A 121 -0.51 17.60 -6.63
CA VAL A 121 -1.18 16.33 -6.38
C VAL A 121 -0.22 15.19 -6.64
N LEU A 122 0.08 14.40 -5.59
CA LEU A 122 0.93 13.22 -5.66
C LEU A 122 0.12 11.97 -5.32
N HIS A 123 0.32 10.89 -6.09
CA HIS A 123 -0.14 9.57 -5.69
C HIS A 123 0.82 9.01 -4.62
N SER A 124 0.35 8.16 -3.71
CA SER A 124 1.18 7.62 -2.62
C SER A 124 2.48 6.97 -3.12
N SER A 125 2.46 6.30 -4.28
CA SER A 125 3.65 5.69 -4.89
C SER A 125 4.69 6.68 -5.42
N ASP A 126 4.37 7.96 -5.49
CA ASP A 126 5.32 9.04 -5.82
C ASP A 126 5.91 9.70 -4.57
N CYS A 127 5.44 9.33 -3.38
CA CYS A 127 5.92 9.86 -2.11
C CYS A 127 7.17 9.13 -1.60
N SER A 128 8.19 8.95 -2.45
CA SER A 128 9.39 8.17 -2.11
C SER A 128 10.45 8.96 -1.35
N ASP A 129 10.46 10.29 -1.45
CA ASP A 129 11.42 11.19 -0.81
C ASP A 129 10.72 12.13 0.17
N ARG A 130 11.15 12.12 1.43
CA ARG A 130 10.63 13.02 2.47
C ARG A 130 10.91 14.49 2.17
N SER A 131 12.01 14.80 1.49
CA SER A 131 12.42 16.18 1.19
C SER A 131 11.38 16.91 0.34
N ALA A 132 10.60 16.18 -0.46
CA ALA A 132 9.51 16.72 -1.27
C ALA A 132 8.39 17.37 -0.45
N PHE A 133 8.29 17.05 0.85
CA PHE A 133 7.25 17.52 1.76
C PHE A 133 7.73 18.58 2.76
N THR A 134 9.04 18.79 2.88
CA THR A 134 9.61 19.71 3.86
C THR A 134 9.13 21.14 3.64
N GLY A 135 8.55 21.75 4.69
CA GLY A 135 8.01 23.11 4.63
C GLY A 135 6.71 23.25 3.83
N LYS A 136 6.07 22.14 3.46
CA LYS A 136 4.76 22.11 2.81
C LYS A 136 3.68 21.64 3.77
N ASP A 137 2.47 22.14 3.56
CA ASP A 137 1.27 21.64 4.21
C ASP A 137 0.71 20.47 3.40
N VAL A 138 0.62 19.29 4.00
CA VAL A 138 0.22 18.06 3.32
C VAL A 138 -1.20 17.66 3.72
N VAL A 139 -2.03 17.34 2.72
CA VAL A 139 -3.37 16.77 2.88
C VAL A 139 -3.41 15.40 2.24
N PHE A 140 -3.90 14.40 2.97
CA PHE A 140 -4.09 13.05 2.44
C PHE A 140 -5.53 12.79 2.01
N VAL A 141 -5.68 12.12 0.86
CA VAL A 141 -6.97 11.65 0.33
C VAL A 141 -6.96 10.12 0.29
N GLY A 142 -7.90 9.51 1.00
CA GLY A 142 -8.04 8.07 1.15
C GLY A 142 -7.48 7.56 2.48
N TYR A 143 -8.00 6.42 2.96
CA TYR A 143 -7.61 5.81 4.24
C TYR A 143 -7.01 4.41 4.05
N GLY A 144 -6.17 4.25 3.03
CA GLY A 144 -5.43 3.00 2.83
C GLY A 144 -4.27 2.87 3.80
N LYS A 145 -3.64 1.68 3.84
CA LYS A 145 -2.37 1.47 4.57
C LYS A 145 -1.32 2.51 4.17
N SER A 146 -1.22 2.81 2.87
CA SER A 146 -0.24 3.79 2.38
C SER A 146 -0.44 5.17 2.96
N THR A 147 -1.69 5.62 3.11
CA THR A 147 -1.98 6.88 3.80
C THR A 147 -1.51 6.84 5.24
N LEU A 148 -1.82 5.76 5.97
CA LEU A 148 -1.46 5.64 7.38
C LEU A 148 0.05 5.69 7.61
N ASP A 149 0.81 5.00 6.77
CA ASP A 149 2.28 5.04 6.84
C ASP A 149 2.83 6.43 6.56
N LEU A 150 2.35 7.06 5.50
CA LEU A 150 2.78 8.39 5.11
C LEU A 150 2.40 9.44 6.16
N MET A 151 1.22 9.33 6.78
CA MET A 151 0.82 10.20 7.88
C MET A 151 1.74 10.05 9.09
N ASN A 152 2.11 8.81 9.43
CA ASN A 152 3.00 8.56 10.55
C ASN A 152 4.42 9.08 10.28
N GLU A 153 4.89 8.91 9.03
CA GLU A 153 6.22 9.35 8.61
C GLU A 153 6.33 10.87 8.44
N LEU A 154 5.28 11.52 7.91
CA LEU A 154 5.20 12.96 7.62
C LEU A 154 4.40 13.73 8.67
N LYS A 155 4.35 13.23 9.90
CA LYS A 155 3.49 13.76 10.98
C LYS A 155 3.65 15.26 11.26
N ASP A 156 4.82 15.83 10.98
CA ASP A 156 5.12 17.24 11.23
C ASP A 156 4.59 18.14 10.09
N GLU A 157 4.44 17.57 8.88
CA GLU A 157 3.99 18.23 7.66
C GLU A 157 2.47 18.07 7.41
N VAL A 158 1.82 17.12 8.09
CA VAL A 158 0.39 16.80 7.89
C VAL A 158 -0.53 17.84 8.54
N LYS A 159 -1.44 18.39 7.75
CA LYS A 159 -2.52 19.29 8.22
C LYS A 159 -3.86 18.60 8.36
N SER A 160 -4.17 17.67 7.46
CA SER A 160 -5.43 16.93 7.49
C SER A 160 -5.35 15.64 6.67
N SER A 161 -6.30 14.73 6.92
CA SER A 161 -6.49 13.51 6.16
C SER A 161 -7.98 13.28 6.01
N THR A 162 -8.44 12.92 4.80
CA THR A 162 -9.84 12.66 4.48
C THR A 162 -10.02 11.27 3.85
N GLY A 163 -11.19 10.68 4.02
CA GLY A 163 -11.60 9.48 3.29
C GLY A 163 -11.91 9.79 1.82
N PHE A 164 -11.86 8.77 0.98
CA PHE A 164 -12.39 8.81 -0.39
C PHE A 164 -13.50 7.77 -0.52
N GLU A 165 -14.59 8.11 -1.20
CA GLU A 165 -15.68 7.18 -1.47
C GLU A 165 -15.19 6.06 -2.40
N ALA A 166 -14.99 4.88 -1.85
CA ALA A 166 -14.68 3.70 -2.66
C ALA A 166 -16.00 3.07 -3.12
N ALA A 167 -16.21 2.97 -4.43
CA ALA A 167 -17.31 2.19 -4.97
C ALA A 167 -17.21 0.73 -4.47
N MET A 168 -18.18 0.29 -3.67
CA MET A 168 -18.20 -1.05 -3.10
C MET A 168 -18.74 -2.07 -4.09
N GLU A 169 -18.10 -2.25 -5.25
CA GLU A 169 -18.60 -3.09 -6.35
C GLU A 169 -18.95 -4.53 -5.92
N ILE A 170 -18.24 -5.05 -4.91
CA ILE A 170 -18.35 -6.42 -4.38
C ILE A 170 -19.67 -6.66 -3.63
N LEU A 171 -20.34 -5.60 -3.17
CA LEU A 171 -21.61 -5.77 -2.45
C LEU A 171 -22.79 -5.96 -3.40
N PRO A 172 -23.72 -6.89 -3.10
CA PRO A 172 -25.00 -6.97 -3.77
C PRO A 172 -25.74 -5.62 -3.73
N SER A 173 -26.52 -5.33 -4.77
CA SER A 173 -27.24 -4.04 -4.90
C SER A 173 -28.13 -3.77 -3.69
N GLU A 174 -28.78 -4.80 -3.13
CA GLU A 174 -29.63 -4.63 -1.94
C GLU A 174 -28.84 -4.26 -0.67
N CYS A 175 -27.55 -4.63 -0.60
CA CYS A 175 -26.66 -4.22 0.48
C CYS A 175 -26.16 -2.78 0.29
N LYS A 176 -25.90 -2.38 -0.97
CA LYS A 176 -25.49 -1.00 -1.31
C LYS A 176 -26.61 -0.01 -0.97
N GLU A 177 -27.85 -0.30 -1.36
CA GLU A 177 -29.02 0.55 -1.09
C GLU A 177 -29.29 0.75 0.41
N LYS A 178 -28.96 -0.24 1.24
CA LYS A 178 -29.13 -0.17 2.70
C LYS A 178 -27.97 0.54 3.42
N LEU A 179 -26.78 0.53 2.83
CA LEU A 179 -25.55 1.10 3.42
C LEU A 179 -25.23 2.50 2.86
N ILE A 180 -25.76 2.85 1.70
CA ILE A 180 -25.55 4.11 1.01
C ILE A 180 -26.95 4.73 0.85
N CYS A 181 -27.40 5.50 1.84
CA CYS A 181 -28.69 6.20 1.72
C CYS A 181 -28.64 7.22 0.57
N ASP A 182 -29.69 7.23 -0.25
CA ASP A 182 -29.94 8.09 -1.43
C ASP A 182 -29.98 9.62 -1.16
N LYS A 183 -29.48 10.10 -0.02
CA LYS A 183 -29.45 11.52 0.35
C LYS A 183 -28.13 12.00 0.95
N GLY A 184 -27.04 11.24 0.80
CA GLY A 184 -25.78 11.59 1.43
C GLY A 184 -25.84 11.49 2.96
N GLU A 185 -26.67 10.61 3.51
CA GLU A 185 -26.79 10.35 4.96
C GLU A 185 -26.78 8.84 5.27
N GLY A 186 -26.01 8.05 4.51
CA GLY A 186 -25.68 6.67 4.86
C GLY A 186 -24.42 6.62 5.75
N PRO A 187 -24.10 5.50 6.42
CA PRO A 187 -22.87 5.37 7.21
C PRO A 187 -21.66 5.74 6.37
N TRP A 188 -21.18 6.95 6.58
CA TRP A 188 -19.92 7.44 6.05
C TRP A 188 -18.81 6.62 6.71
N LEU A 189 -18.14 5.77 5.95
CA LEU A 189 -16.98 5.04 6.47
C LEU A 189 -15.77 5.98 6.55
N TYR A 190 -15.85 7.00 7.41
CA TYR A 190 -14.71 7.81 7.79
C TYR A 190 -13.97 7.11 8.92
N ARG A 191 -12.75 6.65 8.61
CA ARG A 191 -11.79 6.24 9.62
C ARG A 191 -10.92 7.48 9.89
N HIS A 192 -10.97 8.03 11.10
CA HIS A 192 -10.01 9.02 11.58
C HIS A 192 -9.43 8.50 12.89
N ILE A 193 -8.11 8.31 12.94
CA ILE A 193 -7.36 8.26 14.20
C ILE A 193 -6.49 9.50 14.15
N VAL A 194 -6.69 10.41 15.10
CA VAL A 194 -5.91 11.65 15.24
C VAL A 194 -4.96 11.47 16.42
N HIS A 195 -3.72 11.95 16.27
CA HIS A 195 -2.74 11.99 17.35
C HIS A 195 -3.28 12.85 18.51
N PRO A 196 -3.15 12.44 19.78
CA PRO A 196 -3.78 13.12 20.93
C PRO A 196 -3.31 14.56 21.21
N ASP A 197 -2.34 15.08 20.45
CA ASP A 197 -1.69 16.37 20.72
C ASP A 197 -2.18 17.54 19.84
N PHE A 198 -3.20 17.35 18.99
CA PHE A 198 -3.77 18.44 18.19
C PHE A 198 -4.76 19.28 19.02
N MET A 199 -4.30 20.42 19.53
CA MET A 199 -5.16 21.43 20.18
C MET A 199 -5.99 22.21 19.14
N HIS A 200 -7.28 22.43 19.44
CA HIS A 200 -8.29 23.19 18.66
C HIS A 200 -9.05 22.49 17.52
N LEU A 201 -9.30 21.18 17.61
CA LEU A 201 -10.21 20.48 16.70
C LEU A 201 -11.49 20.01 17.42
N ALA A 202 -12.65 20.13 16.77
CA ALA A 202 -13.92 19.55 17.23
C ALA A 202 -14.41 18.50 16.22
N PHE A 203 -14.99 17.38 16.71
CA PHE A 203 -15.49 16.29 15.86
C PHE A 203 -16.91 15.87 16.24
N VAL A 204 -17.69 15.49 15.23
CA VAL A 204 -19.02 14.86 15.36
C VAL A 204 -19.05 13.67 14.38
N GLY A 205 -19.02 12.42 14.88
CA GLY A 205 -19.16 11.20 14.06
C GLY A 205 -18.53 9.92 14.66
N TRP A 206 -19.03 8.74 14.28
CA TRP A 206 -18.75 7.42 14.88
C TRP A 206 -18.19 6.41 13.84
N ALA A 207 -17.31 5.48 14.25
CA ALA A 207 -16.34 4.80 13.36
C ALA A 207 -16.52 3.27 13.21
N SER A 208 -16.03 2.68 12.08
CA SER A 208 -15.55 1.29 12.04
C SER A 208 -14.52 1.01 10.92
N THR A 209 -13.37 0.40 11.26
CA THR A 209 -12.90 -0.95 10.83
C THR A 209 -11.37 -1.09 11.03
N ASN A 210 -10.97 -1.60 12.19
CA ASN A 210 -9.88 -2.55 12.48
C ASN A 210 -9.79 -2.64 13.99
N ILE A 211 -10.48 -3.61 14.59
CA ILE A 211 -10.34 -3.93 16.01
C ILE A 211 -9.01 -4.68 16.17
N SER A 212 -8.05 -4.07 16.86
CA SER A 212 -7.06 -4.80 17.66
C SER A 212 -7.33 -4.42 19.11
N ILE A 213 -7.97 -5.32 19.87
CA ILE A 213 -8.05 -5.20 21.33
C ILE A 213 -6.75 -5.81 21.86
N SER A 214 -5.84 -4.97 22.33
CA SER A 214 -4.79 -5.38 23.27
C SER A 214 -5.14 -4.78 24.62
N SER A 215 -5.70 -5.60 25.51
CA SER A 215 -5.81 -5.23 26.91
C SER A 215 -4.43 -5.34 27.55
N LEU A 216 -3.93 -4.23 28.09
CA LEU A 216 -3.01 -4.28 29.23
C LEU A 216 -3.83 -3.91 30.45
N ALA A 217 -4.69 -4.82 30.87
CA ALA A 217 -5.26 -4.77 32.20
C ALA A 217 -5.09 -6.15 32.81
N ARG A 218 -4.46 -6.22 33.98
CA ARG A 218 -4.24 -7.46 34.74
C ARG A 218 -5.55 -8.11 35.26
N ARG A 219 -6.68 -8.03 34.56
CA ARG A 219 -7.95 -8.66 34.94
C ARG A 219 -8.83 -8.96 33.70
N PRO A 220 -9.68 -10.01 33.71
CA PRO A 220 -10.55 -10.37 32.58
C PRO A 220 -11.67 -9.33 32.38
N LEU A 221 -12.04 -9.06 31.13
CA LEU A 221 -13.19 -8.21 30.75
C LEU A 221 -14.48 -9.05 30.72
N GLU A 222 -15.58 -8.52 31.26
CA GLU A 222 -16.90 -9.18 31.21
C GLU A 222 -17.79 -8.62 30.09
N ARG A 223 -18.78 -9.42 29.68
CA ARG A 223 -19.69 -9.12 28.54
C ARG A 223 -20.40 -7.77 28.66
N GLN A 224 -20.64 -7.29 29.88
CA GLN A 224 -21.31 -6.01 30.13
C GLN A 224 -20.47 -4.79 29.70
N ASP A 225 -19.13 -4.90 29.73
CA ASP A 225 -18.21 -3.82 29.36
C ASP A 225 -18.20 -3.58 27.84
N LEU A 226 -18.53 -4.60 27.05
CA LEU A 226 -18.60 -4.52 25.58
C LEU A 226 -19.93 -3.90 25.10
N CYS A 227 -21.03 -4.07 25.84
CA CYS A 227 -22.34 -3.59 25.42
C CYS A 227 -22.52 -2.07 25.60
N ASN A 228 -21.82 -1.43 26.53
CA ASN A 228 -21.90 0.02 26.75
C ASN A 228 -21.08 0.84 25.75
N CYS A 229 -20.22 0.19 24.96
CA CYS A 229 -19.35 0.84 23.98
C CYS A 229 -19.95 0.89 22.56
N ILE A 230 -21.16 0.34 22.34
CA ILE A 230 -21.80 0.26 21.02
C ILE A 230 -23.26 0.76 21.07
N GLY A 231 -23.47 1.90 21.73
CA GLY A 231 -24.71 2.68 21.65
C GLY A 231 -24.64 3.71 20.56
#